data_AF-A0A6N6PEB5-F1
#
_entry.id   AF-A0A6N6PEB5-F1
#
_cell.length_a   1.000
_cell.length_b   1.000
_cell.length_c   1.000
_cell.angle_alpha   90.00
_cell.angle_beta   90.00
_cell.angle_gamma   90.00
#
_symmetry.space_group_name_H-M   'P 1'
#
loop_
_entity.id
_entity.type
_entity.pdbx_description
1 polymer ?
#
loop_
_entity_poly.entity_id
_entity_poly.type
_entity_poly.pdbx_seq_one_letter_code
_entity_poly.pdbx_strand_id
1 'polypeptide(L)'
;MPWFVITPELRAYDNRPGPQPRLDPIRYRRTPASSGPSEWLTLSFTTPGTRYCCAGDATPERFATAEPLQRKYAGQVVQIVVRAGDTYMDYLGELFGTPFVMGPAVVPVGWHQTDQRVASDCAAFATYGRRRMGLPVPYAGPAGIVRFLRPLVAGTLIPPERNDVYRDARGRPIRIGATGLRRGDIVHFGAQVSVFQADRGVRGILDADDLLLQSWRTAPYVTSIRDGGFFRHPIRLYRWR
;
A
#
# COMPACT_ATOMS: atom_id res chain seq x y z
N MET A 1 31.19 11.95 7.37
CA MET A 1 30.99 10.49 7.18
C MET A 1 30.22 10.28 5.88
N PRO A 2 30.33 9.13 5.18
CA PRO A 2 29.45 8.86 4.05
C PRO A 2 28.01 8.67 4.52
N TRP A 3 27.05 9.16 3.73
CA TRP A 3 25.63 8.95 3.95
C TRP A 3 25.10 7.87 3.00
N PHE A 4 24.13 7.11 3.47
CA PHE A 4 23.50 6.06 2.69
C PHE A 4 21.98 6.10 2.78
N VAL A 5 21.33 5.71 1.68
CA VAL A 5 19.91 5.38 1.64
C VAL A 5 19.77 3.86 1.77
N ILE A 6 18.83 3.42 2.60
CA ILE A 6 18.48 2.01 2.78
C ILE A 6 17.13 1.77 2.10
N THR A 7 17.09 0.80 1.21
CA THR A 7 15.90 0.41 0.44
C THR A 7 15.60 -1.07 0.66
N PRO A 8 14.32 -1.46 0.81
CA PRO A 8 13.98 -2.87 0.82
C PRO A 8 14.24 -3.49 -0.55
N GLU A 9 14.74 -4.71 -0.58
CA GLU A 9 14.81 -5.51 -1.79
C GLU A 9 13.40 -6.02 -2.13
N LEU A 10 12.75 -5.39 -3.10
CA LEU A 10 11.39 -5.74 -3.49
C LEU A 10 11.39 -7.09 -4.24
N ARG A 11 10.70 -8.09 -3.68
CA ARG A 11 10.55 -9.42 -4.29
C ARG A 11 9.09 -9.84 -4.23
N ALA A 12 8.65 -10.55 -5.26
CA ALA A 12 7.27 -11.01 -5.33
C ALA A 12 7.03 -12.13 -4.31
N TYR A 13 6.21 -11.89 -3.29
CA TYR A 13 5.84 -12.90 -2.29
C TYR A 13 7.03 -13.55 -1.57
N ASP A 14 8.04 -12.76 -1.18
CA ASP A 14 9.23 -13.28 -0.47
C ASP A 14 8.87 -13.96 0.88
N ASN A 15 7.67 -13.68 1.40
CA ASN A 15 7.06 -14.34 2.55
C ASN A 15 5.84 -15.19 2.11
N ARG A 16 6.04 -16.26 1.34
CA ARG A 16 4.92 -17.18 1.04
C ARG A 16 4.44 -17.80 2.37
N PRO A 17 3.18 -17.60 2.78
CA PRO A 17 2.74 -18.10 4.07
C PRO A 17 2.65 -19.63 4.04
N GLY A 18 3.15 -20.25 5.10
CA GLY A 18 2.42 -21.37 5.69
C GLY A 18 1.13 -20.86 6.37
N PRO A 19 0.36 -21.71 7.06
CA PRO A 19 -0.95 -21.34 7.61
C PRO A 19 -0.96 -20.23 8.69
N GLN A 20 0.18 -19.68 9.09
CA GLN A 20 0.28 -18.65 10.14
C GLN A 20 1.05 -17.40 9.65
N PRO A 21 0.67 -16.19 10.12
CA PRO A 21 1.46 -14.98 9.91
C PRO A 21 2.90 -15.19 10.39
N ARG A 22 3.89 -14.91 9.53
CA ARG A 22 5.31 -15.02 9.88
C ARG A 22 5.96 -13.65 9.84
N LEU A 23 6.77 -13.39 10.85
CA LEU A 23 7.71 -12.26 10.87
C LEU A 23 8.95 -12.62 10.06
N ASP A 24 8.77 -12.86 8.77
CA ASP A 24 9.90 -13.16 7.89
C ASP A 24 10.79 -11.91 7.76
N PRO A 25 12.12 -12.05 7.87
CA PRO A 25 13.03 -10.92 7.73
C PRO A 25 12.92 -10.26 6.36
N ILE A 26 12.73 -8.95 6.34
CA ILE A 26 12.79 -8.15 5.12
C ILE A 26 14.25 -7.88 4.79
N ARG A 27 14.62 -8.12 3.54
CA ARG A 27 15.96 -7.82 3.03
C ARG A 27 16.06 -6.36 2.63
N TYR A 28 17.18 -5.74 2.96
CA TYR A 28 17.49 -4.36 2.64
C TYR A 28 18.83 -4.27 1.96
N ARG A 29 18.96 -3.28 1.09
CA ARG A 29 20.20 -2.85 0.46
C ARG A 29 20.47 -1.39 0.78
N ARG A 30 21.71 -1.11 1.14
CA ARG A 30 22.25 0.21 1.39
C ARG A 30 22.98 0.72 0.15
N THR A 31 22.69 1.94 -0.28
CA THR A 31 23.35 2.59 -1.43
C THR A 31 23.87 3.97 -1.03
N PRO A 32 25.08 4.39 -1.48
CA PRO A 32 25.59 5.72 -1.21
C PRO A 32 24.58 6.80 -1.61
N ALA A 33 24.36 7.77 -0.73
CA ALA A 33 23.43 8.88 -0.96
C ALA A 33 24.13 10.08 -1.64
N SER A 34 25.46 10.08 -1.68
CA SER A 34 26.30 11.11 -2.30
C SER A 34 27.64 10.50 -2.72
N SER A 35 28.40 11.23 -3.54
CA SER A 35 29.70 10.80 -4.08
C SER A 35 30.85 10.85 -3.07
N GLY A 36 30.64 11.35 -1.85
CA GLY A 36 31.70 11.48 -0.85
C GLY A 36 31.19 11.73 0.57
N PRO A 37 32.10 11.78 1.56
CA PRO A 37 31.75 12.09 2.94
C PRO A 37 31.22 13.52 3.07
N SER A 38 30.17 13.69 3.87
CA SER A 38 29.62 15.00 4.23
C SER A 38 29.13 14.97 5.67
N GLU A 39 29.09 16.12 6.32
CA GLU A 39 28.39 16.26 7.61
C GLU A 39 26.87 16.27 7.41
N TRP A 40 26.41 16.71 6.23
CA TRP A 40 25.00 16.93 5.93
C TRP A 40 24.54 16.06 4.77
N LEU A 41 23.28 15.61 4.84
CA LEU A 41 22.59 14.92 3.76
C LEU A 41 21.42 15.78 3.28
N THR A 42 21.47 16.20 2.02
CA THR A 42 20.33 16.85 1.36
C THR A 42 19.47 15.80 0.68
N LEU A 43 18.19 15.77 1.03
CA LEU A 43 17.21 14.87 0.44
C LEU A 43 16.15 15.68 -0.30
N SER A 44 15.89 15.28 -1.55
CA SER A 44 14.79 15.82 -2.35
C SER A 44 13.83 14.69 -2.66
N PHE A 45 12.54 14.91 -2.40
CA PHE A 45 11.50 13.91 -2.62
C PHE A 45 10.52 14.40 -3.66
N THR A 46 10.33 13.61 -4.71
CA THR A 46 9.34 13.88 -5.76
C THR A 46 8.06 13.05 -5.58
N THR A 47 8.08 12.09 -4.64
CA THR A 47 6.95 11.20 -4.35
C THR A 47 6.79 10.96 -2.85
N PRO A 48 5.55 10.77 -2.36
CA PRO A 48 5.31 10.28 -1.00
C PRO A 48 5.96 8.92 -0.75
N GLY A 49 6.16 8.60 0.53
CA GLY A 49 6.62 7.28 0.94
C GLY A 49 7.50 7.26 2.17
N THR A 50 7.89 6.06 2.55
CA THR A 50 8.84 5.80 3.63
C THR A 50 10.22 5.51 3.05
N ARG A 51 11.24 6.15 3.61
CA ARG A 51 12.65 5.96 3.27
C ARG A 51 13.46 5.82 4.55
N TYR A 52 14.64 5.22 4.42
CA TYR A 52 15.56 5.03 5.53
C TYR A 52 16.92 5.59 5.13
N CYS A 53 17.59 6.27 6.07
CA CYS A 53 18.93 6.79 5.86
C CYS A 53 19.82 6.47 7.07
N CYS A 54 21.12 6.33 6.84
CA CYS A 54 22.11 6.19 7.91
C CYS A 54 23.41 6.90 7.52
N ALA A 55 24.19 7.29 8.53
CA ALA A 55 25.55 7.80 8.36
C ALA A 55 26.56 6.73 8.81
N GLY A 56 27.69 6.65 8.11
CA GLY A 56 28.75 5.69 8.43
C GLY A 56 28.34 4.23 8.20
N ASP A 57 28.98 3.30 8.91
CA ASP A 57 28.86 1.85 8.69
C ASP A 57 27.92 1.14 9.66
N ALA A 58 26.84 1.82 10.06
CA ALA A 58 25.80 1.33 10.96
C ALA A 58 25.22 -0.04 10.57
N THR A 59 25.19 -0.36 9.27
CA THR A 59 24.64 -1.61 8.74
C THR A 59 25.51 -2.15 7.60
N PRO A 60 25.55 -3.48 7.39
CA PRO A 60 26.15 -4.06 6.19
C PRO A 60 25.51 -3.52 4.90
N GLU A 61 26.18 -3.69 3.75
CA GLU A 61 25.64 -3.30 2.45
C GLU A 61 24.29 -3.98 2.16
N ARG A 62 24.18 -5.26 2.51
CA ARG A 62 22.95 -6.04 2.44
C ARG A 62 22.72 -6.76 3.75
N PHE A 63 21.49 -6.70 4.24
CA PHE A 63 21.12 -7.30 5.52
C PHE A 63 19.62 -7.60 5.56
N ALA A 64 19.18 -8.38 6.54
CA ALA A 64 17.77 -8.71 6.72
C ALA A 64 17.33 -8.54 8.17
N THR A 65 16.09 -8.12 8.39
CA THR A 65 15.51 -8.04 9.73
C THR A 65 13.99 -8.10 9.72
N ALA A 66 13.41 -8.69 10.76
CA ALA A 66 11.97 -8.68 11.01
C ALA A 66 11.52 -7.43 11.81
N GLU A 67 12.46 -6.70 12.41
CA GLU A 67 12.20 -5.52 13.22
C GLU A 67 12.23 -4.24 12.36
N PRO A 68 11.47 -3.20 12.73
CA PRO A 68 11.59 -1.89 12.10
C PRO A 68 13.03 -1.36 12.21
N LEU A 69 13.62 -0.93 11.09
CA LEU A 69 15.05 -0.53 11.01
C LEU A 69 15.43 0.55 12.02
N GLN A 70 14.62 1.60 12.12
CA GLN A 70 14.81 2.73 13.02
C GLN A 70 14.71 2.34 14.51
N ARG A 71 14.15 1.17 14.82
CA ARG A 71 14.09 0.62 16.18
C ARG A 71 15.31 -0.25 16.45
N LYS A 72 15.60 -1.21 15.57
CA LYS A 72 16.74 -2.12 15.71
C LYS A 72 18.08 -1.38 15.73
N TYR A 73 18.22 -0.35 14.90
CA TYR A 73 19.42 0.48 14.76
C TYR A 73 19.15 1.89 15.30
N ALA A 74 18.56 2.00 16.49
CA ALA A 74 18.24 3.27 17.12
C ALA A 74 19.49 4.16 17.24
N GLY A 75 19.33 5.45 16.90
CA GLY A 75 20.43 6.42 16.88
C GLY A 75 21.34 6.32 15.65
N GLN A 76 21.16 5.33 14.78
CA GLN A 76 22.00 5.10 13.60
C GLN A 76 21.21 5.13 12.28
N VAL A 77 19.98 4.61 12.29
CA VAL A 77 19.06 4.63 11.15
C VAL A 77 17.89 5.56 11.43
N VAL A 78 17.65 6.49 10.51
CA VAL A 78 16.51 7.40 10.54
C VAL A 78 15.46 6.95 9.53
N GLN A 79 14.20 6.83 9.97
CA GLN A 79 13.05 6.67 9.08
C GLN A 79 12.51 8.05 8.72
N ILE A 80 12.37 8.31 7.42
CA ILE A 80 11.80 9.55 6.88
C ILE A 80 10.52 9.19 6.17
N VAL A 81 9.43 9.84 6.55
CA VAL A 81 8.09 9.62 5.99
C VAL A 81 7.64 10.91 5.32
N VAL A 82 7.43 10.84 4.00
CA VAL A 82 7.01 11.97 3.18
C VAL A 82 5.56 11.75 2.76
N ARG A 83 4.72 12.77 2.94
CA ARG A 83 3.29 12.74 2.62
C ARG A 83 2.87 14.08 2.05
N ALA A 84 1.87 14.06 1.16
CA ALA A 84 1.36 15.26 0.50
C ALA A 84 0.36 16.06 1.36
N GLY A 85 -0.22 15.42 2.38
CA GLY A 85 -1.26 16.00 3.23
C GLY A 85 -1.71 15.05 4.34
N ASP A 86 -2.90 15.31 4.88
CA ASP A 86 -3.51 14.60 6.00
C ASP A 86 -4.84 13.91 5.64
N THR A 87 -5.03 13.55 4.36
CA THR A 87 -6.20 12.76 3.94
C THR A 87 -5.94 11.26 4.02
N TYR A 88 -7.02 10.46 3.99
CA TYR A 88 -6.93 9.00 3.89
C TYR A 88 -5.94 8.55 2.79
N MET A 89 -5.99 9.18 1.62
CA MET A 89 -5.13 8.83 0.49
C MET A 89 -3.67 9.24 0.71
N ASP A 90 -3.43 10.38 1.38
CA ASP A 90 -2.07 10.83 1.68
C ASP A 90 -1.41 9.92 2.72
N TYR A 91 -2.18 9.43 3.69
CA TYR A 91 -1.71 8.41 4.62
C TYR A 91 -1.31 7.13 3.91
N LEU A 92 -2.13 6.62 2.98
CA LEU A 92 -1.74 5.44 2.17
C LEU A 92 -0.41 5.66 1.44
N GLY A 93 -0.16 6.90 0.98
CA GLY A 93 1.10 7.30 0.36
C GLY A 93 2.33 7.10 1.25
N GLU A 94 2.20 7.13 2.58
CA GLU A 94 3.31 6.86 3.51
C GLU A 94 3.90 5.45 3.31
N LEU A 95 3.12 4.48 2.84
CA LEU A 95 3.56 3.10 2.62
C LEU A 95 4.29 2.89 1.28
N PHE A 96 4.39 3.91 0.42
CA PHE A 96 5.20 3.79 -0.80
C PHE A 96 6.68 3.58 -0.47
N GLY A 97 7.29 2.63 -1.18
CA GLY A 97 8.67 2.19 -0.92
C GLY A 97 8.82 1.18 0.22
N THR A 98 7.70 0.73 0.82
CA THR A 98 7.68 -0.47 1.68
C THR A 98 7.39 -1.71 0.84
N PRO A 99 7.88 -2.91 1.21
CA PRO A 99 7.58 -4.14 0.51
C PRO A 99 6.15 -4.64 0.79
N PHE A 100 5.65 -5.45 -0.15
CA PHE A 100 4.48 -6.28 0.05
C PHE A 100 4.86 -7.49 0.92
N VAL A 101 4.08 -7.74 1.97
CA VAL A 101 4.22 -8.91 2.86
C VAL A 101 2.83 -9.46 3.09
N MET A 102 2.58 -10.71 2.71
CA MET A 102 1.28 -11.35 2.92
C MET A 102 1.03 -11.63 4.40
N GLY A 103 -0.10 -11.18 4.96
CA GLY A 103 -0.41 -11.37 6.37
C GLY A 103 0.62 -10.74 7.31
N PRO A 104 0.87 -9.42 7.21
CA PRO A 104 1.81 -8.73 8.08
C PRO A 104 1.44 -8.98 9.55
N ALA A 105 2.45 -9.22 10.38
CA ALA A 105 2.26 -9.64 11.77
C ALA A 105 2.47 -8.48 12.76
N VAL A 106 2.17 -8.76 14.03
CA VAL A 106 2.57 -7.90 15.15
C VAL A 106 4.07 -8.09 15.40
N VAL A 107 4.84 -7.01 15.36
CA VAL A 107 6.27 -7.03 15.71
C VAL A 107 6.44 -7.17 17.23
N PRO A 108 7.60 -7.67 17.74
CA PRO A 108 7.81 -7.96 19.16
C PRO A 108 7.53 -6.80 20.13
N VAL A 109 7.57 -5.56 19.65
CA VAL A 109 7.22 -4.35 20.41
C VAL A 109 5.71 -4.07 20.52
N GLY A 110 4.86 -5.03 20.12
CA GLY A 110 3.40 -4.97 20.26
C GLY A 110 2.64 -4.22 19.15
N TRP A 111 3.36 -3.69 18.15
CA TRP A 111 2.76 -2.93 17.04
C TRP A 111 2.64 -3.77 15.78
N HIS A 112 1.66 -3.49 14.93
CA HIS A 112 1.55 -4.18 13.63
C HIS A 112 2.62 -3.69 12.64
N GLN A 113 3.21 -4.58 11.83
CA GLN A 113 4.26 -4.21 10.84
C GLN A 113 3.82 -3.06 9.94
N THR A 114 2.54 -3.02 9.56
CA THR A 114 2.00 -1.95 8.73
C THR A 114 1.91 -0.61 9.45
N ASP A 115 1.57 -0.58 10.75
CA ASP A 115 1.55 0.67 11.54
C ASP A 115 2.97 1.27 11.67
N GLN A 116 4.00 0.42 11.62
CA GLN A 116 5.42 0.81 11.65
C GLN A 116 6.00 1.15 10.26
N ARG A 117 5.17 1.07 9.19
CA ARG A 117 5.60 1.28 7.78
C ARG A 117 6.74 0.34 7.39
N VAL A 118 6.69 -0.89 7.89
CA VAL A 118 7.66 -1.94 7.59
C VAL A 118 7.23 -2.70 6.35
N ALA A 119 5.95 -3.08 6.28
CA ALA A 119 5.36 -3.76 5.13
C ALA A 119 3.82 -3.77 5.21
N SER A 120 3.17 -4.11 4.11
CA SER A 120 1.71 -4.29 4.06
C SER A 120 1.30 -5.38 3.07
N ASP A 121 0.17 -6.04 3.32
CA ASP A 121 -0.60 -6.67 2.25
C ASP A 121 -1.68 -5.71 1.72
N CYS A 122 -2.52 -6.20 0.80
CA CYS A 122 -3.59 -5.39 0.20
C CYS A 122 -4.63 -4.87 1.22
N ALA A 123 -5.07 -5.69 2.16
CA ALA A 123 -6.11 -5.32 3.13
C ALA A 123 -5.54 -4.48 4.27
N ALA A 124 -4.33 -4.80 4.72
CA ALA A 124 -3.57 -4.01 5.68
C ALA A 124 -3.22 -2.63 5.12
N PHE A 125 -2.85 -2.55 3.84
CA PHE A 125 -2.63 -1.28 3.16
C PHE A 125 -3.88 -0.39 3.21
N ALA A 126 -5.04 -0.89 2.78
CA ALA A 126 -6.29 -0.10 2.86
C ALA A 126 -6.65 0.28 4.31
N THR A 127 -6.50 -0.64 5.26
CA THR A 127 -6.81 -0.42 6.67
C THR A 127 -5.89 0.61 7.32
N TYR A 128 -4.62 0.65 6.93
CA TYR A 128 -3.60 1.56 7.45
C TYR A 128 -4.06 3.02 7.39
N GLY A 129 -4.60 3.47 6.26
CA GLY A 129 -5.05 4.85 6.12
C GLY A 129 -6.11 5.24 7.16
N ARG A 130 -7.03 4.33 7.50
CA ARG A 130 -8.06 4.59 8.52
C ARG A 130 -7.48 4.63 9.93
N ARG A 131 -6.60 3.68 10.25
CA ARG A 131 -5.89 3.66 11.54
C ARG A 131 -5.03 4.90 11.73
N ARG A 132 -4.39 5.35 10.66
CA ARG A 132 -3.54 6.54 10.66
C ARG A 132 -4.33 7.84 10.86
N MET A 133 -5.60 7.85 10.45
CA MET A 133 -6.60 8.89 10.81
C MET A 133 -7.13 8.78 12.25
N GLY A 134 -6.62 7.85 13.07
CA GLY A 134 -7.06 7.64 14.45
C GLY A 134 -8.26 6.73 14.63
N LEU A 135 -8.72 6.04 13.57
CA LEU A 135 -9.90 5.17 13.65
C LEU A 135 -9.51 3.74 14.07
N PRO A 136 -10.25 3.12 15.01
CA PRO A 136 -9.90 1.82 15.57
C PRO A 136 -10.35 0.66 14.66
N VAL A 137 -9.87 0.63 13.41
CA VAL A 137 -10.13 -0.49 12.49
C VAL A 137 -9.09 -1.59 12.74
N PRO A 138 -9.51 -2.82 13.11
CA PRO A 138 -8.60 -3.97 13.23
C PRO A 138 -8.04 -4.39 11.87
N TYR A 139 -6.80 -4.86 11.87
CA TYR A 139 -6.25 -5.53 10.69
C TYR A 139 -6.94 -6.87 10.46
N ALA A 140 -7.33 -7.10 9.21
CA ALA A 140 -7.97 -8.34 8.76
C ALA A 140 -7.64 -8.57 7.28
N GLY A 141 -7.80 -9.80 6.82
CA GLY A 141 -7.68 -10.12 5.39
C GLY A 141 -8.82 -9.55 4.53
N PRO A 142 -8.76 -9.74 3.20
CA PRO A 142 -9.75 -9.24 2.24
C PRO A 142 -11.21 -9.55 2.59
N ALA A 143 -11.50 -10.75 3.09
CA ALA A 143 -12.86 -11.11 3.50
C ALA A 143 -13.30 -10.39 4.80
N GLY A 144 -12.36 -10.20 5.74
CA GLY A 144 -12.64 -9.61 7.05
C GLY A 144 -12.86 -8.10 7.01
N ILE A 145 -12.14 -7.38 6.15
CA ILE A 145 -12.26 -5.92 6.02
C ILE A 145 -13.69 -5.47 5.70
N VAL A 146 -14.48 -6.31 5.02
CA VAL A 146 -15.86 -6.02 4.59
C VAL A 146 -16.78 -5.68 5.78
N ARG A 147 -16.49 -6.16 6.98
CA ARG A 147 -17.25 -5.85 8.21
C ARG A 147 -17.23 -4.36 8.55
N PHE A 148 -16.21 -3.63 8.11
CA PHE A 148 -16.01 -2.19 8.35
C PHE A 148 -16.41 -1.34 7.16
N LEU A 149 -17.01 -1.96 6.15
CA LEU A 149 -17.35 -1.33 4.88
C LEU A 149 -18.87 -1.34 4.65
N ARG A 150 -19.36 -0.36 3.88
CA ARG A 150 -20.72 -0.34 3.34
C ARG A 150 -20.68 -0.50 1.81
N PRO A 151 -21.50 -1.36 1.22
CA PRO A 151 -21.55 -1.51 -0.23
C PRO A 151 -22.07 -0.22 -0.88
N LEU A 152 -21.48 0.15 -2.02
CA LEU A 152 -21.93 1.29 -2.84
C LEU A 152 -22.95 0.88 -3.91
N VAL A 153 -22.85 -0.36 -4.39
CA VAL A 153 -23.72 -0.94 -5.40
C VAL A 153 -24.14 -2.33 -4.92
N ALA A 154 -25.36 -2.74 -5.26
CA ALA A 154 -25.85 -4.07 -4.93
C ALA A 154 -25.12 -5.14 -5.76
N GLY A 155 -24.64 -6.17 -5.08
CA GLY A 155 -24.02 -7.33 -5.71
C GLY A 155 -22.62 -7.06 -6.26
N THR A 156 -22.21 -7.94 -7.17
CA THR A 156 -20.90 -7.90 -7.83
C THR A 156 -21.07 -7.30 -9.22
N LEU A 157 -20.16 -6.41 -9.60
CA LEU A 157 -20.13 -5.81 -10.93
C LEU A 157 -19.58 -6.81 -11.93
N ILE A 158 -20.26 -6.89 -13.08
CA ILE A 158 -19.84 -7.73 -14.18
C ILE A 158 -18.61 -7.08 -14.81
N PRO A 159 -17.49 -7.81 -14.97
CA PRO A 159 -16.33 -7.29 -15.63
C PRO A 159 -16.67 -6.96 -17.09
N PRO A 160 -16.09 -5.90 -17.66
CA PRO A 160 -16.45 -5.48 -19.00
C PRO A 160 -16.06 -6.52 -20.06
N GLU A 161 -17.03 -6.89 -20.91
CA GLU A 161 -16.78 -7.66 -22.15
C GLU A 161 -16.67 -6.75 -23.38
N ARG A 162 -17.32 -5.57 -23.35
CA ARG A 162 -17.29 -4.54 -24.40
C ARG A 162 -17.09 -3.15 -23.81
N ASN A 163 -16.20 -2.37 -24.44
CA ASN A 163 -15.87 -0.97 -24.12
C ASN A 163 -15.28 -0.73 -22.72
N ASP A 164 -14.84 -1.78 -22.02
CA ASP A 164 -14.10 -1.65 -20.75
C ASP A 164 -14.84 -0.95 -19.59
N VAL A 165 -16.16 -0.73 -19.70
CA VAL A 165 -17.01 -0.09 -18.69
C VAL A 165 -17.65 -1.09 -17.72
N TYR A 166 -17.49 -0.83 -16.42
CA TYR A 166 -18.14 -1.61 -15.36
C TYR A 166 -19.62 -1.26 -15.19
N ARG A 167 -20.45 -2.28 -15.00
CA ARG A 167 -21.91 -2.16 -14.90
C ARG A 167 -22.48 -2.88 -13.69
N ASP A 168 -23.57 -2.34 -13.15
CA ASP A 168 -24.36 -3.01 -12.12
C ASP A 168 -25.15 -4.20 -12.68
N ALA A 169 -25.83 -4.95 -11.80
CA ALA A 169 -26.67 -6.08 -12.18
C ALA A 169 -27.86 -5.71 -13.10
N ARG A 170 -28.17 -4.43 -13.27
CA ARG A 170 -29.20 -3.92 -14.20
C ARG A 170 -28.58 -3.39 -15.50
N GLY A 171 -27.29 -3.61 -15.73
CA GLY A 171 -26.57 -3.15 -16.93
C GLY A 171 -26.25 -1.66 -16.93
N ARG A 172 -26.45 -0.94 -15.82
CA ARG A 172 -26.18 0.51 -15.76
C ARG A 172 -24.71 0.78 -15.47
N PRO A 173 -24.05 1.71 -16.20
CA PRO A 173 -22.69 2.11 -15.90
C PRO A 173 -22.55 2.63 -14.47
N ILE A 174 -21.44 2.29 -13.82
CA ILE A 174 -21.15 2.81 -12.48
C ILE A 174 -20.66 4.25 -12.59
N ARG A 175 -21.35 5.16 -11.91
CA ARG A 175 -20.98 6.58 -11.87
C ARG A 175 -19.83 6.82 -10.91
N ILE A 176 -18.89 7.67 -11.31
CA ILE A 176 -17.88 8.27 -10.43
C ILE A 176 -18.35 9.68 -10.06
N GLY A 177 -18.16 10.08 -8.80
CA GLY A 177 -18.47 11.42 -8.30
C GLY A 177 -19.29 11.42 -7.02
N ALA A 178 -19.95 12.56 -6.74
CA ALA A 178 -20.62 12.78 -5.46
C ALA A 178 -21.64 11.68 -5.12
N THR A 179 -22.44 11.20 -6.05
CA THR A 179 -23.46 10.17 -5.76
C THR A 179 -22.98 8.73 -6.00
N GLY A 180 -21.74 8.54 -6.45
CA GLY A 180 -21.21 7.24 -6.85
C GLY A 180 -19.88 6.90 -6.18
N LEU A 181 -19.01 6.21 -6.94
CA LEU A 181 -17.65 5.89 -6.53
C LEU A 181 -16.83 7.18 -6.37
N ARG A 182 -16.03 7.27 -5.33
CA ARG A 182 -15.19 8.43 -5.01
C ARG A 182 -13.77 7.98 -4.69
N ARG A 183 -12.81 8.88 -4.88
CA ARG A 183 -11.42 8.68 -4.45
C ARG A 183 -11.39 8.26 -2.97
N GLY A 184 -10.68 7.18 -2.67
CA GLY A 184 -10.61 6.57 -1.34
C GLY A 184 -11.60 5.44 -1.07
N ASP A 185 -12.56 5.20 -1.97
CA ASP A 185 -13.42 4.03 -1.90
C ASP A 185 -12.65 2.75 -2.22
N ILE A 186 -13.20 1.62 -1.78
CA ILE A 186 -12.57 0.31 -1.88
C ILE A 186 -13.10 -0.44 -3.09
N VAL A 187 -12.19 -0.95 -3.92
CA VAL A 187 -12.44 -1.88 -5.02
C VAL A 187 -12.00 -3.28 -4.58
N HIS A 188 -12.96 -4.19 -4.45
CA HIS A 188 -12.75 -5.52 -3.87
C HIS A 188 -12.89 -6.61 -4.93
N PHE A 189 -11.83 -7.39 -5.13
CA PHE A 189 -11.74 -8.44 -6.15
C PHE A 189 -11.90 -9.86 -5.55
N GLY A 190 -12.51 -9.97 -4.37
CA GLY A 190 -12.65 -11.23 -3.64
C GLY A 190 -11.42 -11.56 -2.79
N ALA A 191 -10.29 -11.86 -3.43
CA ALA A 191 -9.03 -12.21 -2.77
C ALA A 191 -8.05 -11.04 -2.63
N GLN A 192 -8.38 -9.88 -3.20
CA GLN A 192 -7.55 -8.69 -3.21
C GLN A 192 -8.39 -7.43 -2.99
N VAL A 193 -7.78 -6.42 -2.38
CA VAL A 193 -8.38 -5.13 -2.09
C VAL A 193 -7.51 -4.00 -2.62
N SER A 194 -8.10 -3.13 -3.45
CA SER A 194 -7.48 -1.89 -3.91
C SER A 194 -8.30 -0.68 -3.47
N VAL A 195 -7.70 0.50 -3.56
CA VAL A 195 -8.35 1.78 -3.23
C VAL A 195 -8.47 2.61 -4.49
N PHE A 196 -9.68 3.06 -4.84
CA PHE A 196 -9.92 3.88 -6.02
C PHE A 196 -9.22 5.24 -5.87
N GLN A 197 -8.42 5.63 -6.87
CA GLN A 197 -7.57 6.81 -6.81
C GLN A 197 -8.02 7.95 -7.73
N ALA A 198 -8.31 7.65 -8.99
CA ALA A 198 -8.64 8.67 -9.96
C ALA A 198 -9.49 8.12 -11.11
N ASP A 199 -10.42 8.97 -11.53
CA ASP A 199 -11.20 8.87 -12.76
C ASP A 199 -10.29 9.08 -13.98
N ARG A 200 -10.25 8.11 -14.89
CA ARG A 200 -9.55 8.11 -16.17
C ARG A 200 -10.46 7.48 -17.24
N GLY A 201 -9.99 7.45 -18.49
CA GLY A 201 -10.78 6.93 -19.61
C GLY A 201 -12.06 7.75 -19.84
N VAL A 202 -13.20 7.09 -19.69
CA VAL A 202 -14.55 7.65 -19.84
C VAL A 202 -14.95 8.44 -18.59
N ARG A 203 -14.70 9.74 -18.64
CA ARG A 203 -14.97 10.67 -17.54
C ARG A 203 -16.33 10.44 -16.86
N GLY A 204 -16.29 10.25 -15.54
CA GLY A 204 -17.47 10.09 -14.69
C GLY A 204 -18.06 8.67 -14.69
N ILE A 205 -17.41 7.71 -15.35
CA ILE A 205 -17.85 6.32 -15.47
C ILE A 205 -16.69 5.40 -15.10
N LEU A 206 -16.96 4.41 -14.23
CA LEU A 206 -15.95 3.42 -13.87
C LEU A 206 -15.60 2.53 -15.07
N ASP A 207 -14.35 2.56 -15.48
CA ASP A 207 -13.81 1.74 -16.56
C ASP A 207 -12.43 1.14 -16.23
N ALA A 208 -11.84 0.43 -17.18
CA ALA A 208 -10.59 -0.28 -16.98
C ALA A 208 -9.35 0.62 -16.84
N ASP A 209 -9.41 1.86 -17.33
CA ASP A 209 -8.27 2.77 -17.36
C ASP A 209 -8.17 3.61 -16.07
N ASP A 210 -9.23 3.58 -15.25
CA ASP A 210 -9.26 4.17 -13.92
C ASP A 210 -8.13 3.70 -13.00
N LEU A 211 -7.65 4.61 -12.16
CA LEU A 211 -6.49 4.35 -11.32
C LEU A 211 -6.87 3.81 -9.94
N LEU A 212 -6.08 2.85 -9.48
CA LEU A 212 -6.11 2.23 -8.17
C LEU A 212 -4.78 2.45 -7.44
N LEU A 213 -4.86 2.61 -6.11
CA LEU A 213 -3.76 2.28 -5.21
C LEU A 213 -3.86 0.81 -4.81
N GLN A 214 -2.77 0.08 -5.00
CA GLN A 214 -2.70 -1.35 -4.77
C GLN A 214 -1.39 -1.71 -4.09
N SER A 215 -1.46 -2.49 -3.01
CA SER A 215 -0.31 -3.21 -2.46
C SER A 215 -0.39 -4.66 -2.92
N TRP A 216 0.49 -5.05 -3.85
CA TRP A 216 0.45 -6.38 -4.46
C TRP A 216 1.80 -6.79 -5.04
N ARG A 217 2.07 -8.10 -5.03
CA ARG A 217 3.32 -8.75 -5.46
C ARG A 217 4.54 -8.26 -4.69
N THR A 218 4.99 -7.05 -4.96
CA THR A 218 6.30 -6.52 -4.55
C THR A 218 6.19 -5.34 -3.58
N ALA A 219 5.28 -4.39 -3.81
CA ALA A 219 5.14 -3.16 -3.03
C ALA A 219 3.78 -2.51 -3.24
N PRO A 220 3.46 -1.40 -2.54
CA PRO A 220 2.40 -0.48 -2.93
C PRO A 220 2.76 0.37 -4.15
N TYR A 221 1.82 0.51 -5.09
CA TYR A 221 1.97 1.29 -6.33
C TYR A 221 0.61 1.79 -6.85
N VAL A 222 0.66 2.68 -7.84
CA VAL A 222 -0.50 3.16 -8.60
C VAL A 222 -0.59 2.36 -9.89
N THR A 223 -1.78 1.90 -10.26
CA THR A 223 -2.02 1.14 -11.51
C THR A 223 -3.41 1.41 -12.06
N SER A 224 -3.61 1.19 -13.36
CA SER A 224 -4.96 1.07 -13.92
C SER A 224 -5.64 -0.20 -13.42
N ILE A 225 -6.97 -0.26 -13.46
CA ILE A 225 -7.70 -1.51 -13.22
C ILE A 225 -7.24 -2.59 -14.22
N ARG A 226 -7.02 -2.20 -15.48
CA ARG A 226 -6.54 -3.05 -16.58
C ARG A 226 -5.22 -3.76 -16.26
N ASP A 227 -4.26 -3.01 -15.73
CA ASP A 227 -2.89 -3.49 -15.51
C ASP A 227 -2.68 -4.00 -14.07
N GLY A 228 -3.67 -3.84 -13.20
CA GLY A 228 -3.61 -4.22 -11.78
C GLY A 228 -3.56 -5.74 -11.52
N GLY A 229 -3.63 -6.57 -12.56
CA GLY A 229 -3.57 -8.02 -12.49
C GLY A 229 -4.88 -8.72 -12.08
N PHE A 230 -5.94 -7.94 -11.88
CA PHE A 230 -7.30 -8.42 -11.58
C PHE A 230 -8.34 -7.88 -12.57
N PHE A 231 -7.88 -7.33 -13.70
CA PHE A 231 -8.75 -6.99 -14.82
C PHE A 231 -9.52 -8.24 -15.27
N ARG A 232 -10.85 -8.14 -15.36
CA ARG A 232 -11.80 -9.25 -15.58
C ARG A 232 -12.20 -10.08 -14.35
N HIS A 233 -11.69 -9.78 -13.17
CA HIS A 233 -12.29 -10.34 -11.96
C HIS A 233 -13.59 -9.62 -11.62
N PRO A 234 -14.60 -10.33 -11.10
CA PRO A 234 -15.79 -9.69 -10.56
C PRO A 234 -15.42 -8.75 -9.40
N ILE A 235 -15.92 -7.51 -9.42
CA ILE A 235 -15.58 -6.51 -8.40
C ILE A 235 -16.78 -6.13 -7.55
N ARG A 236 -16.53 -5.80 -6.29
CA ARG A 236 -17.50 -5.17 -5.40
C ARG A 236 -16.95 -3.81 -4.96
N LEU A 237 -17.83 -2.82 -4.90
CA LEU A 237 -17.48 -1.46 -4.53
C LEU A 237 -17.98 -1.15 -3.13
N TYR A 238 -17.09 -0.59 -2.33
CA TYR A 238 -17.41 -0.27 -0.95
C TYR A 238 -16.88 1.10 -0.54
N ARG A 239 -17.49 1.65 0.52
CA ARG A 239 -16.99 2.80 1.25
C ARG A 239 -16.77 2.43 2.71
N TRP A 240 -15.79 3.03 3.36
CA TRP A 240 -15.64 2.93 4.80
C TRP A 240 -16.92 3.38 5.52
N ARG A 241 -17.29 2.66 6.58
CA ARG A 241 -18.36 3.11 7.50
C ARG A 241 -17.90 4.32 8.30
#